data_AF-A0A1I8AHG5-F1
#
_entry.id   AF-A0A1I8AHG5-F1
#
_cell.length_a   1.000
_cell.length_b   1.000
_cell.length_c   1.000
_cell.angle_alpha   90.00
_cell.angle_beta   90.00
_cell.angle_gamma   90.00
#
_symmetry.space_group_name_H-M   'P 1'
#
loop_
_entity.id
_entity.type
_entity.pdbx_description
1 polymer ?
#
loop_
_entity_poly.entity_id
_entity_poly.type
_entity_poly.pdbx_seq_one_letter_code
_entity_poly.pdbx_strand_id
1 'polypeptide(L)'
;MHRSSGAMASNDKKEFLNKCRDIKNTLVGLLDDQKEFRREMMDYNSRIAHGRSTIAMNNRENSPQLASADEEEEGSSDEDGRHNTSSEEESEESDEMTGEGATPSKQEEIRKPITVRDYPISETFSIWKCAVCKKEIKGRWQNRQSHIKVHEYLNVSCPVGRCSMTLAHTSLRNHLKMKHNMTCNVLPSREKALLQKELDRNNEIVMNCELKYFPPTSFISFSETALKEAVKPFCKKCGKRCIELQSRRDHVALKLKVTMDCPVRGCPYGGCYGAMWTHLKQKHQKKLSDLNRAERERFDNAKDKFYKKVDIAMPKFFS
;
A
#
# COMPACT_ATOMS: atom_id res chain seq x y z
N MET A 1 -27.27 65.80 42.39
CA MET A 1 -26.13 64.88 42.55
C MET A 1 -26.29 63.72 41.57
N HIS A 2 -25.68 63.79 40.38
CA HIS A 2 -25.61 62.65 39.45
C HIS A 2 -24.19 62.10 39.46
N ARG A 3 -23.99 60.96 40.10
CA ARG A 3 -22.71 60.24 40.11
C ARG A 3 -22.57 59.43 38.83
N SER A 4 -21.56 59.80 38.06
CA SER A 4 -21.16 59.20 36.79
C SER A 4 -20.81 57.72 36.97
N SER A 5 -21.65 56.82 36.43
CA SER A 5 -21.47 55.35 36.43
C SER A 5 -20.91 54.83 35.10
N GLY A 6 -20.01 55.59 34.46
CA GLY A 6 -19.51 55.26 33.11
C GLY A 6 -18.21 54.43 33.06
N ALA A 7 -17.50 54.25 34.17
CA ALA A 7 -16.10 53.78 34.12
C ALA A 7 -15.92 52.25 34.18
N MET A 8 -16.83 51.48 34.79
CA MET A 8 -16.61 50.04 34.98
C MET A 8 -16.82 49.19 33.71
N ALA A 9 -17.71 49.62 32.80
CA ALA A 9 -17.98 48.86 31.57
C ALA A 9 -16.80 48.78 30.58
N SER A 10 -15.77 49.63 30.74
CA SER A 10 -14.63 49.66 29.83
C SER A 10 -13.58 48.57 30.11
N ASN A 11 -13.49 48.05 31.34
CA ASN A 11 -12.39 47.13 31.70
C ASN A 11 -12.70 45.69 31.27
N ASP A 12 -13.95 45.24 31.49
CA ASP A 12 -14.41 43.89 31.12
C ASP A 12 -14.30 43.63 29.62
N LYS A 13 -14.57 44.66 28.80
CA LYS A 13 -14.43 44.58 27.35
C LYS A 13 -12.98 44.35 26.92
N LYS A 14 -12.00 44.97 27.59
CA LYS A 14 -10.57 44.77 27.28
C LYS A 14 -10.11 43.37 27.68
N GLU A 15 -10.56 42.89 28.84
CA GLU A 15 -10.25 41.54 29.31
C GLU A 15 -10.81 40.47 28.36
N PHE A 16 -12.07 40.63 27.93
CA PHE A 16 -12.69 39.73 26.95
C PHE A 16 -11.91 39.69 25.63
N LEU A 17 -11.54 40.85 25.08
CA LEU A 17 -10.77 40.93 23.83
C LEU A 17 -9.38 40.28 23.95
N ASN A 18 -8.73 40.39 25.11
CA ASN A 18 -7.47 39.71 25.36
C ASN A 18 -7.66 38.19 25.40
N LYS A 19 -8.67 37.68 26.12
CA LYS A 19 -9.00 36.25 26.13
C LYS A 19 -9.30 35.71 24.73
N CYS A 20 -10.05 36.44 23.91
CA CYS A 20 -10.30 36.05 22.52
C CYS A 20 -9.02 36.00 21.68
N ARG A 21 -8.08 36.92 21.90
CA ARG A 21 -6.77 36.93 21.24
C ARG A 21 -5.94 35.72 21.65
N ASP A 22 -5.92 35.39 22.94
CA ASP A 22 -5.17 34.25 23.46
C ASP A 22 -5.71 32.93 22.89
N ILE A 23 -7.03 32.74 22.90
CA ILE A 23 -7.68 31.57 22.28
C ILE A 23 -7.33 31.48 20.79
N LYS A 24 -7.38 32.60 20.06
CA LYS A 24 -7.01 32.63 18.64
C LYS A 24 -5.56 32.20 18.44
N ASN A 25 -4.63 32.70 19.25
CA ASN A 25 -3.22 32.35 19.16
C ASN A 25 -2.98 30.86 19.48
N THR A 26 -3.65 30.31 20.50
CA THR A 26 -3.59 28.88 20.80
C THR A 26 -4.10 28.02 19.64
N LEU A 27 -5.22 28.41 19.02
CA LEU A 27 -5.77 27.69 17.86
C LEU A 27 -4.83 27.74 16.65
N VAL A 28 -4.15 28.86 16.42
CA VAL A 28 -3.13 28.98 15.36
C VAL A 28 -1.95 28.03 15.66
N GLY A 29 -1.44 28.01 16.90
CA GLY A 29 -0.37 27.09 17.30
C GLY A 29 -0.72 25.62 17.07
N LEU A 30 -1.91 25.19 17.51
CA LEU A 30 -2.39 23.82 17.31
C LEU A 30 -2.52 23.44 15.81
N LEU A 31 -2.90 24.39 14.96
CA LEU A 31 -2.95 24.16 13.51
C LEU A 31 -1.55 23.98 12.91
N ASP A 32 -0.55 24.71 13.41
CA ASP A 32 0.83 24.58 12.94
C ASP A 32 1.46 23.28 13.44
N ASP A 33 1.25 22.91 14.70
CA ASP A 33 1.65 21.61 15.26
C ASP A 33 1.04 20.44 14.47
N GLN A 34 -0.24 20.55 14.09
CA GLN A 34 -0.89 19.54 13.27
C GLN A 34 -0.26 19.42 11.87
N LYS A 35 0.15 20.53 11.24
CA LYS A 35 0.86 20.51 9.95
C LYS A 35 2.23 19.88 10.10
N GLU A 36 2.95 20.18 11.17
CA GLU A 36 4.27 19.62 11.46
C GLU A 36 4.18 18.10 11.68
N PHE A 37 3.27 17.64 12.54
CA PHE A 37 3.03 16.22 12.77
C PHE A 37 2.69 15.47 11.47
N ARG A 38 1.88 16.07 10.58
CA ARG A 38 1.60 15.49 9.26
C ARG A 38 2.85 15.40 8.38
N ARG A 39 3.72 16.40 8.40
CA ARG A 39 5.01 16.37 7.68
C ARG A 39 5.91 15.25 8.21
N GLU A 40 6.04 15.12 9.53
CA GLU A 40 6.82 14.05 10.16
C GLU A 40 6.28 12.66 9.82
N MET A 41 4.96 12.47 9.88
CA MET A 41 4.32 11.21 9.51
C MET A 41 4.57 10.80 8.04
N MET A 42 4.72 11.78 7.13
CA MET A 42 5.07 11.49 5.74
C MET A 42 6.54 11.12 5.58
N ASP A 43 7.45 11.84 6.22
CA ASP A 43 8.87 11.50 6.20
C ASP A 43 9.09 10.10 6.80
N TYR A 44 8.42 9.78 7.90
CA TYR A 44 8.41 8.46 8.50
C TYR A 44 7.95 7.38 7.50
N ASN A 45 6.81 7.59 6.81
CA ASN A 45 6.32 6.65 5.81
C ASN A 45 7.28 6.49 4.61
N SER A 46 7.92 7.56 4.16
CA SER A 46 8.94 7.52 3.12
C SER A 46 10.16 6.72 3.55
N ARG A 47 10.65 6.92 4.78
CA ARG A 47 11.75 6.13 5.37
C ARG A 47 11.40 4.65 5.48
N ILE A 48 10.17 4.30 5.83
CA ILE A 48 9.72 2.90 5.87
C ILE A 48 9.70 2.28 4.46
N ALA A 49 9.21 3.02 3.48
CA ALA A 49 9.14 2.56 2.10
C ALA A 49 10.55 2.27 1.54
N HIS A 50 11.54 3.11 1.88
CA HIS A 50 12.92 2.94 1.44
C HIS A 50 13.74 1.96 2.28
N GLY A 51 13.53 1.91 3.60
CA GLY A 51 14.26 1.03 4.52
C GLY A 51 14.00 -0.46 4.28
N ARG A 52 12.88 -0.81 3.65
CA ARG A 52 12.63 -2.19 3.19
C ARG A 52 13.47 -2.60 1.98
N SER A 53 14.04 -1.65 1.25
CA SER A 53 14.82 -1.91 0.03
C SER A 53 16.31 -2.13 0.32
N THR A 54 16.86 -1.49 1.36
CA THR A 54 18.30 -1.55 1.65
C THR A 54 18.72 -2.82 2.41
N ILE A 55 17.86 -3.35 3.29
CA ILE A 55 18.15 -4.61 4.01
C ILE A 55 18.24 -5.82 3.06
N ALA A 56 17.57 -5.77 1.91
CA ALA A 56 17.64 -6.84 0.91
C ALA A 56 18.90 -6.81 0.03
N MET A 57 19.64 -5.69 -0.02
CA MET A 57 20.80 -5.55 -0.91
C MET A 57 22.14 -5.87 -0.21
N ASN A 58 22.21 -5.80 1.11
CA ASN A 58 23.46 -6.07 1.84
C ASN A 58 23.78 -7.57 2.04
N ASN A 59 22.91 -8.49 1.63
CA ASN A 59 23.15 -9.94 1.73
C ASN A 59 23.63 -10.61 0.42
N ARG A 60 23.98 -9.83 -0.62
CA ARG A 60 24.37 -10.37 -1.94
C ARG A 60 25.81 -10.06 -2.37
N GLU A 61 26.57 -9.30 -1.58
CA GLU A 61 27.98 -9.01 -1.88
C GLU A 61 28.89 -9.91 -1.04
N ASN A 62 29.01 -11.17 -1.45
CA ASN A 62 30.16 -12.03 -1.18
C ASN A 62 30.12 -13.21 -2.17
N SER A 63 30.48 -12.93 -3.42
CA SER A 63 30.86 -13.96 -4.40
C SER A 63 32.14 -13.46 -5.11
N PRO A 64 33.25 -14.21 -5.12
CA PRO A 64 34.49 -13.79 -5.74
C PRO A 64 34.38 -13.75 -7.27
N GLN A 65 34.90 -12.67 -7.86
CA GLN A 65 35.08 -12.53 -9.30
C GLN A 65 36.23 -13.40 -9.79
N LEU A 66 35.95 -14.30 -10.73
CA LEU A 66 36.94 -14.92 -11.61
C LEU A 66 37.01 -14.09 -12.90
N ALA A 67 38.21 -13.63 -13.21
CA ALA A 67 38.55 -12.93 -14.43
C ALA A 67 38.80 -13.93 -15.57
N SER A 68 38.27 -13.66 -16.76
CA SER A 68 38.82 -14.16 -18.02
C SER A 68 38.51 -13.19 -19.14
N ALA A 69 39.55 -12.87 -19.89
CA ALA A 69 39.58 -11.94 -21.00
C ALA A 69 39.02 -12.56 -22.30
N ASP A 70 38.45 -11.66 -23.11
CA ASP A 70 38.38 -11.56 -24.57
C ASP A 70 38.35 -12.83 -25.44
N GLU A 71 37.29 -12.95 -26.25
CA GLU A 71 37.42 -13.01 -27.72
C GLU A 71 36.06 -12.72 -28.40
N GLU A 72 36.12 -12.04 -29.55
CA GLU A 72 35.01 -11.65 -30.41
C GLU A 72 34.48 -12.84 -31.22
N GLU A 73 33.16 -12.97 -31.41
CA GLU A 73 32.61 -13.50 -32.66
C GLU A 73 31.12 -13.15 -32.85
N GLU A 74 30.79 -12.70 -34.06
CA GLU A 74 29.43 -12.51 -34.55
C GLU A 74 28.76 -13.86 -34.81
N GLY A 75 27.49 -14.04 -34.41
CA GLY A 75 26.80 -15.30 -34.68
C GLY A 75 25.33 -15.33 -34.26
N SER A 76 24.48 -14.98 -35.23
CA SER A 76 23.15 -15.55 -35.54
C SER A 76 22.54 -16.68 -34.67
N SER A 77 21.21 -16.59 -34.54
CA SER A 77 20.19 -17.65 -34.40
C SER A 77 19.48 -17.83 -33.05
N ASP A 78 18.15 -17.95 -33.19
CA ASP A 78 17.16 -18.39 -32.22
C ASP A 78 17.54 -19.76 -31.61
N GLU A 79 17.16 -20.00 -30.35
CA GLU A 79 16.48 -21.22 -29.89
C GLU A 79 16.23 -21.20 -28.37
N ASP A 80 15.13 -21.85 -28.04
CA ASP A 80 14.58 -22.14 -26.72
C ASP A 80 15.50 -23.03 -25.88
N GLY A 81 15.37 -22.93 -24.55
CA GLY A 81 15.89 -23.97 -23.66
C GLY A 81 16.34 -23.45 -22.29
N ARG A 82 15.41 -23.40 -21.33
CA ARG A 82 15.78 -23.32 -19.91
C ARG A 82 15.14 -24.47 -19.15
N HIS A 83 15.84 -25.59 -19.12
CA HIS A 83 15.70 -26.63 -18.11
C HIS A 83 16.23 -26.10 -16.78
N ASN A 84 15.41 -26.15 -15.74
CA ASN A 84 15.85 -25.99 -14.36
C ASN A 84 15.56 -27.31 -13.63
N THR A 85 16.59 -28.16 -13.58
CA THR A 85 16.65 -29.35 -12.72
C THR A 85 16.85 -28.89 -11.28
N SER A 86 15.88 -29.15 -10.41
CA SER A 86 16.03 -28.98 -8.96
C SER A 86 16.31 -30.35 -8.35
N SER A 87 17.53 -30.54 -7.86
CA SER A 87 17.94 -31.71 -7.08
C SER A 87 17.21 -31.76 -5.73
N GLU A 88 16.88 -32.98 -5.35
CA GLU A 88 16.47 -33.43 -4.03
C GLU A 88 17.73 -33.58 -3.16
N GLU A 89 17.71 -33.08 -1.92
CA GLU A 89 18.55 -33.63 -0.86
C GLU A 89 17.73 -33.78 0.43
N GLU A 90 17.62 -35.02 0.85
CA GLU A 90 17.24 -35.46 2.19
C GLU A 90 18.42 -35.25 3.14
N SER A 91 18.16 -34.98 4.42
CA SER A 91 19.12 -35.29 5.48
C SER A 91 18.40 -35.45 6.81
N GLU A 92 18.88 -36.44 7.52
CA GLU A 92 18.28 -37.18 8.61
C GLU A 92 18.49 -36.54 9.98
N GLU A 93 17.78 -37.13 10.94
CA GLU A 93 17.88 -36.97 12.39
C GLU A 93 19.32 -37.06 12.93
N SER A 94 19.62 -36.30 13.98
CA SER A 94 20.55 -36.75 15.01
C SER A 94 20.24 -36.13 16.37
N ASP A 95 20.20 -37.02 17.34
CA ASP A 95 19.88 -36.87 18.76
C ASP A 95 20.93 -36.12 19.61
N GLU A 96 20.44 -35.63 20.75
CA GLU A 96 21.06 -35.67 22.09
C GLU A 96 22.47 -35.07 22.32
N MET A 97 22.56 -34.09 23.22
CA MET A 97 23.32 -34.21 24.48
C MET A 97 23.18 -32.95 25.36
N THR A 98 22.95 -33.24 26.64
CA THR A 98 22.93 -32.40 27.84
C THR A 98 24.18 -31.52 28.06
N GLY A 99 23.98 -30.37 28.69
CA GLY A 99 25.07 -29.56 29.27
C GLY A 99 24.55 -28.42 30.15
N GLU A 100 24.52 -28.67 31.46
CA GLU A 100 24.26 -27.67 32.52
C GLU A 100 25.36 -26.61 32.57
N GLY A 101 24.99 -25.35 32.80
CA GLY A 101 25.93 -24.25 32.98
C GLY A 101 25.23 -22.96 33.39
N ALA A 102 24.95 -22.84 34.69
CA ALA A 102 24.33 -21.66 35.28
C ALA A 102 25.30 -20.45 35.28
N THR A 103 24.82 -19.31 34.80
CA THR A 103 25.31 -17.98 35.24
C THR A 103 24.15 -16.97 35.14
N PRO A 104 23.83 -16.21 36.21
CA PRO A 104 22.72 -15.27 36.18
C PRO A 104 23.15 -13.98 35.45
N SER A 105 22.81 -13.89 34.17
CA SER A 105 22.94 -12.66 33.39
C SER A 105 21.76 -11.74 33.66
N LYS A 106 22.07 -10.46 33.88
CA LYS A 106 21.15 -9.37 34.22
C LYS A 106 20.01 -9.30 33.21
N GLN A 107 18.79 -9.16 33.72
CA GLN A 107 17.58 -8.90 32.94
C GLN A 107 17.75 -7.60 32.13
N GLU A 108 18.20 -7.73 30.88
CA GLU A 108 17.82 -6.79 29.83
C GLU A 108 16.33 -6.98 29.57
N GLU A 109 15.55 -5.92 29.72
CA GLU A 109 14.19 -5.84 29.21
C GLU A 109 14.21 -6.16 27.71
N ILE A 110 13.94 -7.43 27.38
CA ILE A 110 13.57 -7.87 26.05
C ILE A 110 12.30 -7.10 25.71
N ARG A 111 12.47 -5.94 25.05
CA ARG A 111 11.39 -5.20 24.42
C ARG A 111 10.70 -6.18 23.50
N LYS A 112 9.52 -6.63 23.92
CA LYS A 112 8.63 -7.47 23.13
C LYS A 112 8.57 -6.88 21.71
N PRO A 113 8.85 -7.66 20.65
CA PRO A 113 8.73 -7.16 19.30
C PRO A 113 7.31 -6.61 19.15
N ILE A 114 7.20 -5.32 18.82
CA ILE A 114 5.94 -4.65 18.54
C ILE A 114 5.30 -5.44 17.40
N THR A 115 4.39 -6.34 17.77
CA THR A 115 3.73 -7.23 16.85
C THR A 115 2.80 -6.39 16.00
N VAL A 116 3.07 -6.42 14.69
CA VAL A 116 2.17 -6.04 13.60
C VAL A 116 1.37 -4.75 13.84
N ARG A 117 2.01 -3.63 13.50
CA ARG A 117 1.42 -2.29 13.31
C ARG A 117 -0.10 -2.31 13.07
N ASP A 118 -0.82 -1.85 14.08
CA ASP A 118 -2.09 -1.15 13.91
C ASP A 118 -1.82 0.15 13.14
N TYR A 119 -1.50 0.04 11.86
CA TYR A 119 -1.62 1.20 10.96
C TYR A 119 -3.05 1.71 11.12
N PRO A 120 -3.28 3.02 11.31
CA PRO A 120 -4.64 3.55 11.43
C PRO A 120 -5.44 3.20 10.16
N ILE A 121 -6.19 2.11 10.25
CA ILE A 121 -7.07 1.54 9.21
C ILE A 121 -8.11 2.59 8.76
N SER A 122 -8.32 3.63 9.56
CA SER A 122 -9.27 4.71 9.31
C SER A 122 -9.01 5.44 7.98
N GLU A 123 -7.76 5.73 7.61
CA GLU A 123 -7.53 6.57 6.43
C GLU A 123 -7.84 5.85 5.11
N THR A 124 -7.59 4.54 5.03
CA THR A 124 -7.88 3.74 3.82
C THR A 124 -9.35 3.71 3.46
N PHE A 125 -10.23 4.03 4.41
CA PHE A 125 -11.67 4.05 4.21
C PHE A 125 -12.25 5.46 4.20
N SER A 126 -11.49 6.52 4.45
CA SER A 126 -12.05 7.87 4.50
C SER A 126 -12.64 8.32 3.14
N ILE A 127 -13.82 8.93 3.14
CA ILE A 127 -14.42 9.60 1.97
C ILE A 127 -14.36 11.11 2.20
N TRP A 128 -13.78 11.81 1.24
CA TRP A 128 -13.62 13.25 1.26
C TRP A 128 -14.27 13.88 0.04
N LYS A 129 -14.96 15.01 0.22
CA LYS A 129 -15.51 15.80 -0.87
C LYS A 129 -14.54 16.91 -1.25
N CYS A 130 -14.18 17.06 -2.51
CA CYS A 130 -13.43 18.25 -2.90
C CYS A 130 -14.29 19.50 -2.73
N ALA A 131 -13.81 20.49 -1.99
CA ALA A 131 -14.51 21.75 -1.75
C ALA A 131 -14.75 22.55 -3.04
N VAL A 132 -13.87 22.40 -4.03
CA VAL A 132 -13.92 23.11 -5.32
C VAL A 132 -14.80 22.38 -6.33
N CYS A 133 -14.43 21.18 -6.77
CA CYS A 133 -15.18 20.46 -7.83
C CYS A 133 -16.28 19.53 -7.33
N LYS A 134 -16.47 19.42 -6.00
CA LYS A 134 -17.48 18.56 -5.35
C LYS A 134 -17.31 17.05 -5.58
N LYS A 135 -16.23 16.60 -6.24
CA LYS A 135 -15.93 15.19 -6.46
C LYS A 135 -15.58 14.48 -5.14
N GLU A 136 -16.14 13.31 -4.95
CA GLU A 136 -15.80 12.44 -3.81
C GLU A 136 -14.55 11.62 -4.11
N ILE A 137 -13.59 11.69 -3.20
CA ILE A 137 -12.32 10.98 -3.25
C ILE A 137 -12.30 10.00 -2.08
N LYS A 138 -12.17 8.71 -2.41
CA LYS A 138 -12.18 7.63 -1.44
C LYS A 138 -10.75 7.18 -1.10
N GLY A 139 -10.55 6.84 0.16
CA GLY A 139 -9.38 6.16 0.68
C GLY A 139 -8.20 7.07 1.02
N ARG A 140 -7.00 6.58 0.67
CA ARG A 140 -5.75 7.09 1.21
C ARG A 140 -5.43 8.53 0.78
N TRP A 141 -4.60 9.20 1.57
CA TRP A 141 -4.07 10.54 1.26
C TRP A 141 -3.54 10.68 -0.17
N GLN A 142 -2.85 9.67 -0.72
CA GLN A 142 -2.29 9.71 -2.07
C GLN A 142 -3.35 9.96 -3.16
N ASN A 143 -4.60 9.54 -2.94
CA ASN A 143 -5.71 9.79 -3.86
C ASN A 143 -6.11 11.27 -3.83
N ARG A 144 -6.16 11.88 -2.64
CA ARG A 144 -6.40 13.33 -2.47
C ARG A 144 -5.26 14.15 -3.07
N GLN A 145 -4.01 13.75 -2.85
CA GLN A 145 -2.84 14.40 -3.46
C GLN A 145 -2.91 14.38 -4.99
N SER A 146 -3.20 13.22 -5.57
CA SER A 146 -3.35 13.08 -7.03
C SER A 146 -4.46 13.97 -7.57
N HIS A 147 -5.55 14.12 -6.81
CA HIS A 147 -6.64 15.03 -7.16
C HIS A 147 -6.22 16.50 -7.10
N ILE A 148 -5.49 16.94 -6.06
CA ILE A 148 -4.97 18.31 -5.94
C ILE A 148 -4.01 18.63 -7.09
N LYS A 149 -3.12 17.69 -7.46
CA LYS A 149 -2.18 17.87 -8.58
C LYS A 149 -2.88 18.23 -9.90
N VAL A 150 -4.07 17.66 -10.14
CA VAL A 150 -4.87 18.00 -11.33
C VAL A 150 -5.42 19.42 -11.23
N HIS A 151 -5.91 19.83 -10.06
CA HIS A 151 -6.45 21.17 -9.86
C HIS A 151 -5.39 22.28 -9.99
N GLU A 152 -4.20 22.03 -9.48
CA GLU A 152 -3.08 22.98 -9.47
C GLU A 152 -2.18 22.85 -10.71
N TYR A 153 -2.57 22.02 -11.69
CA TYR A 153 -1.80 21.76 -12.92
C TYR A 153 -0.33 21.40 -12.65
N LEU A 154 -0.10 20.64 -11.57
CA LEU A 154 1.24 20.25 -11.10
C LEU A 154 1.78 19.12 -11.97
N ASN A 155 2.38 19.54 -13.08
CA ASN A 155 3.10 18.69 -13.98
C ASN A 155 4.60 18.69 -13.63
N VAL A 156 5.31 17.74 -14.22
CA VAL A 156 6.73 17.53 -14.08
C VAL A 156 7.34 17.59 -15.47
N SER A 157 8.45 18.31 -15.61
CA SER A 157 9.17 18.40 -16.88
C SER A 157 9.94 17.11 -17.14
N CYS A 158 9.99 16.65 -18.38
CA CYS A 158 10.80 15.49 -18.73
C CYS A 158 12.28 15.81 -18.45
N PRO A 159 12.98 15.02 -17.62
CA PRO A 159 14.36 15.34 -17.24
C PRO A 159 15.38 15.02 -18.34
N VAL A 160 14.96 14.39 -19.45
CA VAL A 160 15.86 14.04 -20.56
C VAL A 160 16.17 15.28 -21.38
N GLY A 161 17.47 15.55 -21.60
CA GLY A 161 17.93 16.70 -22.38
C GLY A 161 17.24 16.81 -23.74
N ARG A 162 16.78 18.03 -24.08
CA ARG A 162 16.04 18.39 -25.30
C ARG A 162 14.58 17.91 -25.37
N CYS A 163 14.06 17.22 -24.35
CA CYS A 163 12.63 16.92 -24.28
C CYS A 163 11.88 18.05 -23.58
N SER A 164 11.02 18.78 -24.30
CA SER A 164 10.21 19.88 -23.77
C SER A 164 8.85 19.44 -23.19
N MET A 165 8.65 18.13 -23.06
CA MET A 165 7.38 17.59 -22.62
C MET A 165 7.18 17.79 -21.11
N THR A 166 6.03 18.34 -20.74
CA THR A 166 5.59 18.52 -19.35
C THR A 166 4.37 17.66 -19.11
N LEU A 167 4.41 16.81 -18.08
CA LEU A 167 3.48 15.69 -17.92
C LEU A 167 3.05 15.53 -16.47
N ALA A 168 1.90 14.91 -16.23
CA ALA A 168 1.58 14.40 -14.90
C ALA A 168 2.60 13.33 -14.46
N HIS A 169 2.95 13.29 -13.17
CA HIS A 169 3.92 12.33 -12.62
C HIS A 169 3.62 10.86 -12.99
N THR A 170 2.35 10.46 -12.95
CA THR A 170 1.92 9.09 -13.31
C THR A 170 2.17 8.76 -14.79
N SER A 171 2.23 9.77 -15.66
CA SER A 171 2.46 9.63 -17.10
C SER A 171 3.94 9.70 -17.47
N LEU A 172 4.78 10.29 -16.60
CA LEU A 172 6.22 10.42 -16.86
C LEU A 172 6.91 9.08 -17.07
N ARG A 173 6.58 8.05 -16.27
CA ARG A 173 7.14 6.70 -16.44
C ARG A 173 6.88 6.13 -17.82
N ASN A 174 5.64 6.26 -18.32
CA ASN A 174 5.26 5.77 -19.64
C ASN A 174 5.91 6.60 -20.74
N HIS A 175 5.98 7.92 -20.56
CA HIS A 175 6.66 8.80 -21.50
C HIS A 175 8.15 8.44 -21.65
N LEU A 176 8.89 8.29 -20.54
CA LEU A 176 10.30 7.89 -20.56
C LEU A 176 10.48 6.56 -21.28
N LYS A 177 9.60 5.59 -21.04
CA LYS A 177 9.64 4.29 -21.71
C LYS A 177 9.39 4.41 -23.22
N MET A 178 8.38 5.18 -23.63
CA MET A 178 7.94 5.22 -25.03
C MET A 178 8.73 6.19 -25.91
N LYS A 179 9.19 7.31 -25.35
CA LYS A 179 9.88 8.37 -26.11
C LYS A 179 11.40 8.33 -25.98
N HIS A 180 11.90 7.75 -24.89
CA HIS A 180 13.32 7.73 -24.59
C HIS A 180 13.87 6.32 -24.35
N ASN A 181 13.03 5.28 -24.50
CA ASN A 181 13.38 3.88 -24.25
C ASN A 181 14.11 3.65 -22.92
N MET A 182 13.72 4.38 -21.88
CA MET A 182 14.38 4.35 -20.57
C MET A 182 13.37 4.31 -19.43
N THR A 183 13.84 3.99 -18.23
CA THR A 183 13.05 4.02 -17.00
C THR A 183 13.64 5.03 -16.03
N CYS A 184 12.85 5.51 -15.06
CA CYS A 184 13.33 6.48 -14.06
C CYS A 184 14.60 6.02 -13.32
N ASN A 185 14.77 4.71 -13.14
CA ASN A 185 15.93 4.13 -12.45
C ASN A 185 17.21 4.19 -13.27
N VAL A 186 17.13 4.34 -14.59
CA VAL A 186 18.29 4.41 -15.50
C VAL A 186 18.71 5.86 -15.78
N LEU A 187 17.92 6.84 -15.35
CA LEU A 187 18.28 8.26 -15.49
C LEU A 187 19.65 8.54 -14.85
N PRO A 188 20.50 9.40 -15.45
CA PRO A 188 21.72 9.80 -14.81
C PRO A 188 21.43 10.59 -13.52
N SER A 189 22.40 10.59 -12.60
CA SER A 189 22.19 11.08 -11.23
C SER A 189 21.75 12.54 -11.17
N ARG A 190 22.22 13.38 -12.10
CA ARG A 190 21.84 14.79 -12.20
C ARG A 190 20.36 14.96 -12.55
N GLU A 191 19.89 14.23 -13.56
CA GLU A 191 18.51 14.20 -14.03
C GLU A 191 17.56 13.65 -12.96
N LYS A 192 17.99 12.60 -12.23
CA LYS A 192 17.24 12.09 -11.07
C LYS A 192 17.10 13.14 -9.98
N ALA A 193 18.16 13.86 -9.64
CA ALA A 193 18.13 14.90 -8.62
C ALA A 193 17.20 16.07 -9.01
N LEU A 194 17.21 16.48 -10.28
CA LEU A 194 16.30 17.50 -10.79
C LEU A 194 14.83 17.04 -10.72
N LEU A 195 14.57 15.82 -11.18
CA LEU A 195 13.24 15.21 -11.12
C LEU A 195 12.73 15.12 -9.67
N GLN A 196 13.58 14.66 -8.74
CA GLN A 196 13.23 14.56 -7.33
C GLN A 196 12.90 15.93 -6.73
N LYS A 197 13.72 16.95 -7.02
CA LYS A 197 13.48 18.32 -6.56
C LYS A 197 12.13 18.89 -7.04
N GLU A 198 11.75 18.61 -8.29
CA GLU A 198 10.45 19.02 -8.84
C GLU A 198 9.29 18.26 -8.19
N LEU A 199 9.46 16.96 -7.92
CA LEU A 199 8.48 16.16 -7.18
C LEU A 199 8.29 16.65 -5.74
N ASP A 200 9.38 16.99 -5.05
CA ASP A 200 9.34 17.50 -3.68
C ASP A 200 8.63 18.86 -3.63
N ARG A 201 8.95 19.76 -4.57
CA ARG A 201 8.24 21.04 -4.73
C ARG A 201 6.75 20.84 -4.98
N ASN A 202 6.39 19.92 -5.88
CA ASN A 202 4.99 19.60 -6.16
C ASN A 202 4.28 19.01 -4.93
N ASN A 203 4.96 18.18 -4.14
CA ASN A 203 4.41 17.64 -2.91
C ASN A 203 4.19 18.73 -1.86
N GLU A 204 5.10 19.69 -1.72
CA GLU A 204 4.94 20.84 -0.82
C GLU A 204 3.72 21.70 -1.21
N ILE A 205 3.55 22.00 -2.50
CA ILE A 205 2.36 22.72 -2.99
C ILE A 205 1.09 21.95 -2.65
N VAL A 206 1.07 20.63 -2.89
CA VAL A 206 -0.08 19.78 -2.56
C VAL A 206 -0.42 19.82 -1.07
N MET A 207 0.59 19.81 -0.19
CA MET A 207 0.39 19.93 1.26
C MET A 207 -0.25 21.26 1.63
N ASN A 208 0.27 22.36 1.09
CA ASN A 208 -0.26 23.70 1.34
C ASN A 208 -1.67 23.89 0.78
N CYS A 209 -2.02 23.15 -0.27
CA CYS A 209 -3.35 23.16 -0.86
C CYS A 209 -4.33 22.18 -0.19
N GLU A 210 -3.92 21.33 0.76
CA GLU A 210 -4.81 20.34 1.37
C GLU A 210 -6.05 20.99 1.97
N LEU A 211 -5.88 22.02 2.82
CA LEU A 211 -6.99 22.70 3.48
C LEU A 211 -7.88 23.50 2.52
N LYS A 212 -7.36 23.88 1.33
CA LYS A 212 -8.12 24.55 0.28
C LYS A 212 -9.11 23.59 -0.39
N TYR A 213 -8.67 22.36 -0.69
CA TYR A 213 -9.50 21.39 -1.41
C TYR A 213 -10.24 20.40 -0.50
N PHE A 214 -9.68 20.10 0.67
CA PHE A 214 -10.20 19.13 1.63
C PHE A 214 -10.11 19.68 3.06
N PRO A 215 -10.81 20.80 3.37
CA PRO A 215 -10.93 21.27 4.75
C PRO A 215 -11.59 20.19 5.63
N PRO A 216 -11.45 20.25 6.97
CA PRO A 216 -12.08 19.27 7.87
C PRO A 216 -13.60 19.10 7.64
N THR A 217 -14.29 20.18 7.25
CA THR A 217 -15.73 20.17 6.91
C THR A 217 -16.06 19.41 5.62
N SER A 218 -15.06 19.10 4.81
CA SER A 218 -15.19 18.30 3.58
C SER A 218 -15.04 16.80 3.81
N PHE A 219 -14.68 16.38 5.03
CA PHE A 219 -14.80 14.98 5.41
C PHE A 219 -16.28 14.60 5.43
N ILE A 220 -16.66 13.58 4.65
CA ILE A 220 -18.05 13.12 4.59
C ILE A 220 -18.27 12.05 5.65
N SER A 221 -17.53 10.95 5.52
CA SER A 221 -17.66 9.77 6.36
C SER A 221 -16.49 8.85 6.09
N PHE A 222 -16.34 7.80 6.89
CA PHE A 222 -15.64 6.62 6.40
C PHE A 222 -16.58 5.93 5.42
N SER A 223 -16.06 5.52 4.27
CA SER A 223 -16.71 4.54 3.42
C SER A 223 -17.02 3.39 4.33
N GLU A 224 -18.30 3.26 4.65
CA GLU A 224 -18.92 2.00 5.00
C GLU A 224 -18.71 1.14 3.76
N THR A 225 -17.49 0.63 3.62
CA THR A 225 -17.24 -0.59 2.87
C THR A 225 -17.84 -1.67 3.74
N ALA A 226 -19.17 -1.66 3.77
CA ALA A 226 -20.03 -2.47 4.58
C ALA A 226 -19.43 -2.72 5.97
N LEU A 227 -19.85 -1.92 6.94
CA LEU A 227 -20.21 -2.51 8.23
C LEU A 227 -21.38 -3.51 8.01
N LYS A 228 -21.22 -4.48 7.09
CA LYS A 228 -21.69 -5.84 7.27
C LYS A 228 -21.10 -6.20 8.61
N GLU A 229 -21.95 -6.09 9.64
CA GLU A 229 -21.80 -6.55 11.02
C GLU A 229 -20.40 -7.03 11.26
N ALA A 230 -19.54 -6.25 11.94
CA ALA A 230 -18.11 -6.53 12.14
C ALA A 230 -17.84 -8.04 12.31
N VAL A 231 -17.71 -8.74 11.17
CA VAL A 231 -17.84 -10.19 11.19
C VAL A 231 -16.53 -10.60 11.83
N LYS A 232 -16.62 -11.16 13.03
CA LYS A 232 -15.47 -11.57 13.82
C LYS A 232 -14.55 -12.29 12.86
N PRO A 233 -13.30 -11.82 12.69
CA PRO A 233 -12.43 -12.37 11.66
C PRO A 233 -12.04 -13.82 11.97
N PHE A 234 -12.49 -14.38 13.10
CA PHE A 234 -12.16 -15.72 13.55
C PHE A 234 -13.27 -16.70 13.18
N CYS A 235 -12.87 -17.83 12.59
CA CYS A 235 -13.78 -18.94 12.34
C CYS A 235 -14.29 -19.53 13.67
N LYS A 236 -15.61 -19.58 13.88
CA LYS A 236 -16.27 -20.17 15.06
C LYS A 236 -15.86 -21.62 15.32
N LYS A 237 -15.56 -22.39 14.28
CA LYS A 237 -15.28 -23.83 14.39
C LYS A 237 -13.83 -24.15 14.69
N CYS A 238 -12.88 -23.33 14.25
CA CYS A 238 -11.46 -23.67 14.40
C CYS A 238 -10.56 -22.50 14.84
N GLY A 239 -11.15 -21.34 15.17
CA GLY A 239 -10.41 -20.17 15.64
C GLY A 239 -9.50 -19.49 14.61
N LYS A 240 -9.42 -19.97 13.37
CA LYS A 240 -8.52 -19.39 12.35
C LYS A 240 -8.96 -17.98 12.00
N ARG A 241 -8.03 -17.01 12.05
CA ARG A 241 -8.24 -15.62 11.63
C ARG A 241 -8.23 -15.51 10.11
N CYS A 242 -9.27 -14.92 9.53
CA CYS A 242 -9.53 -14.70 8.11
C CYS A 242 -10.15 -13.31 7.94
N ILE A 243 -9.31 -12.32 7.63
CA ILE A 243 -9.70 -10.90 7.58
C ILE A 243 -10.49 -10.61 6.29
N GLU A 244 -9.95 -11.04 5.16
CA GLU A 244 -10.54 -10.79 3.85
C GLU A 244 -11.71 -11.76 3.57
N LEU A 245 -12.73 -11.25 2.86
CA LEU A 245 -13.89 -12.06 2.46
C LEU A 245 -13.46 -13.27 1.61
N GLN A 246 -12.49 -13.09 0.72
CA GLN A 246 -11.98 -14.18 -0.12
C GLN A 246 -11.32 -15.28 0.72
N SER A 247 -10.47 -14.89 1.67
CA SER A 247 -9.82 -15.82 2.61
C SER A 247 -10.84 -16.57 3.48
N ARG A 248 -11.94 -15.92 3.88
CA ARG A 248 -13.06 -16.59 4.57
C ARG A 248 -13.75 -17.62 3.67
N ARG A 249 -14.01 -17.27 2.41
CA ARG A 249 -14.62 -18.19 1.44
C ARG A 249 -13.75 -19.42 1.19
N ASP A 250 -12.46 -19.23 0.95
CA ASP A 250 -11.53 -20.34 0.76
C ASP A 250 -11.42 -21.20 2.03
N HIS A 251 -11.42 -20.58 3.21
CA HIS A 251 -11.45 -21.30 4.48
C HIS A 251 -12.71 -22.18 4.63
N VAL A 252 -13.90 -21.62 4.38
CA VAL A 252 -15.17 -22.37 4.45
C VAL A 252 -15.20 -23.47 3.40
N ALA A 253 -14.75 -23.18 2.18
CA ALA A 253 -14.68 -24.16 1.10
C ALA A 253 -13.82 -25.38 1.46
N LEU A 254 -12.64 -25.16 2.05
CA LEU A 254 -11.79 -26.24 2.55
C LEU A 254 -12.48 -27.07 3.62
N LYS A 255 -13.19 -26.42 4.56
CA LYS A 255 -13.96 -27.11 5.61
C LYS A 255 -15.15 -27.91 5.06
N LEU A 256 -15.71 -27.48 3.93
CA LEU A 256 -16.82 -28.15 3.25
C LEU A 256 -16.37 -29.09 2.12
N LYS A 257 -15.07 -29.17 1.83
CA LYS A 257 -14.51 -29.87 0.66
C LYS A 257 -15.18 -29.46 -0.67
N VAL A 258 -15.56 -28.19 -0.80
CA VAL A 258 -16.13 -27.64 -2.04
C VAL A 258 -14.97 -27.15 -2.91
N THR A 259 -14.94 -27.62 -4.15
CA THR A 259 -13.94 -27.24 -5.16
C THR A 259 -14.61 -26.59 -6.37
N MET A 260 -13.83 -25.82 -7.12
CA MET A 260 -14.13 -25.36 -8.47
C MET A 260 -13.18 -26.05 -9.46
N ASP A 261 -13.70 -26.44 -10.62
CA ASP A 261 -12.93 -27.11 -11.67
C ASP A 261 -12.06 -26.10 -12.43
N CYS A 262 -10.92 -26.56 -12.95
CA CYS A 262 -10.04 -25.74 -13.76
C CYS A 262 -10.73 -25.30 -15.06
N PRO A 263 -10.69 -24.00 -15.44
CA PRO A 263 -11.32 -23.53 -16.67
C PRO A 263 -10.63 -24.00 -17.96
N VAL A 264 -9.40 -24.53 -17.87
CA VAL A 264 -8.64 -25.06 -19.01
C VAL A 264 -9.14 -26.47 -19.34
N ARG A 265 -9.58 -26.67 -20.58
CA ARG A 265 -10.21 -27.93 -21.02
C ARG A 265 -9.22 -29.10 -20.90
N GLY A 266 -9.66 -30.19 -20.28
CA GLY A 266 -8.86 -31.40 -20.08
C GLY A 266 -7.95 -31.39 -18.85
N CYS A 267 -7.91 -30.29 -18.09
CA CYS A 267 -7.18 -30.26 -16.83
C CYS A 267 -8.05 -30.87 -15.70
N PRO A 268 -7.61 -31.96 -15.03
CA PRO A 268 -8.42 -32.63 -13.99
C PRO A 268 -8.38 -31.92 -12.63
N TYR A 269 -7.70 -30.78 -12.54
CA TYR A 269 -7.51 -30.09 -11.27
C TYR A 269 -8.80 -29.43 -10.77
N GLY A 270 -9.11 -29.63 -9.49
CA GLY A 270 -10.14 -28.90 -8.76
C GLY A 270 -9.60 -28.37 -7.43
N GLY A 271 -9.95 -27.14 -7.07
CA GLY A 271 -9.46 -26.48 -5.85
C GLY A 271 -10.38 -25.37 -5.36
N CYS A 272 -10.07 -24.72 -4.23
CA CYS A 272 -10.73 -23.46 -3.86
C CYS A 272 -10.24 -22.30 -4.75
N TYR A 273 -10.81 -21.11 -4.61
CA TYR A 273 -10.50 -20.00 -5.52
C TYR A 273 -9.02 -19.58 -5.45
N GLY A 274 -8.46 -19.42 -4.25
CA GLY A 274 -7.04 -19.10 -4.09
C GLY A 274 -6.11 -20.17 -4.65
N ALA A 275 -6.46 -21.46 -4.46
CA ALA A 275 -5.69 -22.57 -5.02
C ALA A 275 -5.78 -22.63 -6.55
N MET A 276 -6.96 -22.34 -7.11
CA MET A 276 -7.17 -22.24 -8.55
C MET A 276 -6.31 -21.16 -9.20
N TRP A 277 -6.16 -20.00 -8.55
CA TRP A 277 -5.29 -18.94 -9.04
C TRP A 277 -3.82 -19.38 -9.14
N THR A 278 -3.32 -20.00 -8.08
CA THR A 278 -1.94 -20.54 -8.04
C THR A 278 -1.75 -21.63 -9.09
N HIS A 279 -2.73 -22.52 -9.25
CA HIS A 279 -2.73 -23.57 -10.25
C HIS A 279 -2.65 -23.01 -11.68
N LEU A 280 -3.50 -22.03 -12.05
CA LEU A 280 -3.47 -21.40 -13.37
C LEU A 280 -2.11 -20.78 -13.68
N LYS A 281 -1.50 -20.11 -12.70
CA LYS A 281 -0.18 -19.50 -12.86
C LYS A 281 0.93 -20.55 -13.00
N GLN A 282 0.91 -21.62 -12.22
CA GLN A 282 1.99 -22.60 -12.17
C GLN A 282 1.91 -23.66 -13.26
N LYS A 283 0.71 -24.20 -13.52
CA LYS A 283 0.51 -25.32 -14.45
C LYS A 283 0.16 -24.88 -15.86
N HIS A 284 -0.48 -23.72 -16.01
CA HIS A 284 -0.87 -23.21 -17.32
C HIS A 284 -0.13 -21.93 -17.72
N GLN A 285 0.69 -21.34 -16.83
CA GLN A 285 1.37 -20.07 -17.07
C GLN A 285 0.43 -18.92 -17.49
N LYS A 286 -0.85 -19.01 -17.11
CA LYS A 286 -1.88 -18.03 -17.46
C LYS A 286 -2.28 -17.20 -16.24
N LYS A 287 -2.51 -15.90 -16.44
CA LYS A 287 -3.28 -15.05 -15.53
C LYS A 287 -4.75 -15.04 -15.98
N LEU A 288 -5.67 -14.54 -15.14
CA LEU A 288 -7.07 -14.42 -15.57
C LEU A 288 -7.21 -13.57 -16.84
N SER A 289 -6.41 -12.50 -16.98
CA SER A 289 -6.36 -11.66 -18.20
C SER A 289 -6.06 -12.46 -19.47
N ASP A 290 -5.35 -13.57 -19.34
CA ASP A 290 -4.81 -14.34 -20.46
C ASP A 290 -5.72 -15.52 -20.83
N LEU A 291 -6.79 -15.76 -20.06
CA LEU A 291 -7.81 -16.75 -20.40
C LEU A 291 -8.58 -16.30 -21.64
N ASN A 292 -8.77 -17.22 -22.59
CA ASN A 292 -9.64 -16.95 -23.73
C ASN A 292 -11.11 -16.81 -23.27
N ARG A 293 -11.97 -16.32 -24.18
CA ARG A 293 -13.39 -16.08 -23.86
C ARG A 293 -14.09 -17.29 -23.23
N ALA A 294 -13.88 -18.49 -23.79
CA ALA A 294 -14.53 -19.70 -23.31
C ALA A 294 -13.96 -20.19 -21.96
N GLU A 295 -12.65 -20.08 -21.74
CA GLU A 295 -12.02 -20.38 -20.44
C GLU A 295 -12.51 -19.41 -19.36
N ARG A 296 -12.59 -18.12 -19.68
CA ARG A 296 -13.08 -17.09 -18.76
C ARG A 296 -14.54 -17.33 -18.38
N GLU A 297 -15.39 -17.65 -19.34
CA GLU A 297 -16.79 -17.98 -19.09
C GLU A 297 -16.93 -19.22 -18.17
N ARG A 298 -16.15 -20.28 -18.41
CA ARG A 298 -16.12 -21.44 -17.51
C ARG A 298 -15.65 -21.07 -16.11
N PHE A 299 -14.62 -20.24 -16.00
CA PHE A 299 -14.09 -19.77 -14.72
C PHE A 299 -15.15 -18.98 -13.94
N ASP A 300 -15.81 -18.02 -14.58
CA ASP A 300 -16.82 -17.18 -13.95
C ASP A 300 -18.04 -18.01 -13.52
N ASN A 301 -18.51 -18.93 -14.37
CA ASN A 301 -19.59 -19.87 -14.02
C ASN A 301 -19.22 -20.79 -12.84
N ALA A 302 -17.99 -21.34 -12.81
CA ALA A 302 -17.52 -22.18 -11.72
C ALA A 302 -17.38 -21.38 -10.41
N LYS A 303 -16.84 -20.16 -10.49
CA LYS A 303 -16.68 -19.22 -9.38
C LYS A 303 -18.02 -18.84 -8.77
N ASP A 304 -19.04 -18.53 -9.58
CA ASP A 304 -20.36 -18.16 -9.09
C ASP A 304 -21.07 -19.32 -8.38
N LYS A 305 -21.01 -20.53 -8.96
CA LYS A 305 -21.52 -21.75 -8.30
C LYS A 305 -20.81 -22.02 -6.97
N PHE A 306 -19.49 -21.86 -6.95
CA PHE A 306 -18.67 -22.01 -5.75
C PHE A 306 -19.05 -20.99 -4.66
N TYR A 307 -19.13 -19.69 -4.99
CA TYR A 307 -19.50 -18.64 -4.05
C TYR A 307 -20.91 -18.82 -3.51
N LYS A 308 -21.88 -19.19 -4.34
CA LYS A 308 -23.24 -19.46 -3.87
C LYS A 308 -23.27 -20.53 -2.77
N LYS A 309 -22.56 -21.65 -2.97
CA LYS A 309 -22.48 -22.75 -1.97
C LYS A 309 -21.78 -22.31 -0.68
N VAL A 310 -20.67 -21.59 -0.82
CA VAL A 310 -19.83 -21.17 0.31
C VAL A 310 -20.52 -20.06 1.13
N ASP A 311 -21.12 -19.08 0.46
CA ASP A 311 -21.77 -17.94 1.12
C ASP A 311 -23.01 -18.38 1.92
N ILE A 312 -23.76 -19.38 1.45
CA ILE A 312 -24.87 -20.00 2.21
C ILE A 312 -24.37 -20.58 3.55
N ALA A 313 -23.16 -21.13 3.57
CA ALA A 313 -22.57 -21.71 4.78
C ALA A 313 -21.83 -20.68 5.65
N MET A 314 -21.48 -19.51 5.12
CA MET A 314 -20.64 -18.50 5.76
C MET A 314 -21.09 -18.14 7.19
N PRO A 315 -22.39 -17.90 7.48
CA PRO A 315 -22.85 -17.54 8.83
C PRO A 315 -22.60 -18.63 9.88
N LYS A 316 -22.45 -19.91 9.46
CA LYS A 316 -22.14 -21.03 10.36
C LYS A 316 -20.67 -21.03 10.79
N PHE A 317 -19.80 -20.36 10.05
CA PHE A 317 -18.37 -20.29 10.33
C PHE A 317 -17.93 -18.93 10.85
N PHE A 318 -18.62 -17.85 10.49
CA PHE A 318 -18.28 -16.49 10.89
C PHE A 318 -19.54 -15.74 11.36
N SER A 319 -19.42 -14.89 12.39
CA SER A 319 -20.49 -14.05 12.95
C SER A 319 -20.12 -12.63 12.69
#